data_AF-N8XVK8-F1
#
_entry.id   AF-N8XVK8-F1
#
_cell.length_a   1.000
_cell.length_b   1.000
_cell.length_c   1.000
_cell.angle_alpha   90.00
_cell.angle_beta   90.00
_cell.angle_gamma   90.00
#
_symmetry.space_group_name_H-M   'P 1'
#
loop_
_entity.id
_entity.type
_entity.pdbx_description
1 polymer ?
#
loop_
_entity_poly.entity_id
_entity_poly.type
_entity_poly.pdbx_seq_one_letter_code
_entity_poly.pdbx_strand_id
1 'polypeptide(L)'
;MFKKTFLAFACSTVLVACGGGGGSSSNNTDNGNPVAPVSDLDKAKQLIDTTNSIVAYFDSFDSLQSQYQPTFDAVSDAGKDIDNAAGLVLTLATLAYNDAQGSNKTYNAAQLQTLLDNDDYIDYQLTDSTFAVTVNASSVTVSGSAKAKYWTNTIWDFKTNTLKDIFDEGAQVTVNAVKLEAPYTAVTDKYNFKIVAGGKILTKNDANKKDASLEFKSDSTAQAIYSTAALLENRGDSRPETAELKFSNVVLKTTDAEIELTELASKAKKVQFKDGNNVGTEIIPTELTLKGKAISGSESLNLDASIKLNNDLTKTIDITNGESAASFINADLVVKLSGNVKGGANAIKPFNIDLSAKRSDYQKGTANIKIAVDKNALNVDVKTENLVAEKPAVSAKVSHANGAFVDIANVDQLTSADIKVGNTKYGTINKVSRSVYSATFTDNTTKAIAP
;
A
#
# COMPACT_ATOMS: atom_id res chain seq x y z
N MET A 1 -0.77 11.09 -12.79
CA MET A 1 -1.17 11.28 -11.37
C MET A 1 -1.11 9.99 -10.56
N PHE A 2 -1.58 8.85 -11.06
CA PHE A 2 -1.51 7.53 -10.38
C PHE A 2 -0.09 7.14 -9.86
N LYS A 3 0.97 7.33 -10.66
CA LYS A 3 2.37 7.17 -10.19
C LYS A 3 2.76 8.14 -9.06
N LYS A 4 2.23 9.37 -9.06
CA LYS A 4 2.45 10.37 -8.00
C LYS A 4 1.61 10.08 -6.76
N THR A 5 0.42 9.48 -6.90
CA THR A 5 -0.45 9.04 -5.81
C THR A 5 0.09 7.79 -5.13
N PHE A 6 0.62 6.83 -5.90
CA PHE A 6 1.32 5.65 -5.36
C PHE A 6 2.66 6.05 -4.71
N LEU A 7 3.41 6.98 -5.32
CA LEU A 7 4.60 7.57 -4.71
C LEU A 7 4.25 8.39 -3.45
N ALA A 8 3.13 9.10 -3.41
CA ALA A 8 2.65 9.77 -2.19
C ALA A 8 2.22 8.78 -1.10
N PHE A 9 1.75 7.59 -1.46
CA PHE A 9 1.44 6.49 -0.53
C PHE A 9 2.73 5.80 -0.01
N ALA A 10 3.73 5.65 -0.87
CA ALA A 10 5.06 5.12 -0.50
C ALA A 10 5.89 6.15 0.30
N CYS A 11 5.68 7.44 0.05
CA CYS A 11 6.31 8.53 0.81
C CYS A 11 5.54 8.85 2.10
N SER A 12 4.24 8.56 2.22
CA SER A 12 3.52 8.67 3.50
C SER A 12 3.80 7.51 4.45
N THR A 13 4.37 6.39 3.96
CA THR A 13 4.96 5.31 4.77
C THR A 13 6.40 5.60 5.22
N VAL A 14 6.98 6.75 4.84
CA VAL A 14 8.34 7.18 5.20
C VAL A 14 8.29 8.59 5.82
N LEU A 15 7.82 8.66 7.06
CA LEU A 15 7.88 9.81 7.96
C LEU A 15 8.46 9.23 9.28
N VAL A 16 9.57 9.68 9.88
CA VAL A 16 10.28 10.97 9.84
C VAL A 16 11.73 10.75 10.23
N ALA A 17 12.63 11.55 9.65
CA ALA A 17 14.05 11.64 9.96
C ALA A 17 14.40 12.30 11.32
N CYS A 18 15.48 11.78 11.91
CA CYS A 18 16.64 12.50 12.49
C CYS A 18 16.57 13.04 13.94
N GLY A 19 17.33 12.38 14.83
CA GLY A 19 18.38 13.07 15.59
C GLY A 19 18.50 12.84 17.12
N GLY A 20 18.92 11.65 17.55
CA GLY A 20 20.03 11.45 18.51
C GLY A 20 19.82 11.66 20.03
N GLY A 21 19.55 10.56 20.75
CA GLY A 21 20.46 9.95 21.74
C GLY A 21 20.57 10.51 23.17
N GLY A 22 20.21 9.67 24.16
CA GLY A 22 20.78 9.68 25.53
C GLY A 22 19.84 9.26 26.65
N GLY A 23 19.97 8.01 27.14
CA GLY A 23 19.03 7.41 28.09
C GLY A 23 19.27 7.69 29.59
N SER A 24 18.28 7.31 30.42
CA SER A 24 18.47 6.73 31.77
C SER A 24 17.14 6.19 32.34
N SER A 25 17.28 5.06 33.06
CA SER A 25 16.24 4.20 33.65
C SER A 25 15.77 4.64 35.04
N SER A 26 14.57 4.23 35.48
CA SER A 26 14.39 3.47 36.75
C SER A 26 12.94 2.97 36.95
N ASN A 27 12.84 1.95 37.81
CA ASN A 27 11.79 0.93 37.97
C ASN A 27 10.74 1.21 39.08
N ASN A 28 9.57 0.56 38.89
CA ASN A 28 8.68 -0.10 39.88
C ASN A 28 8.01 0.75 40.99
N THR A 29 6.84 0.42 41.54
CA THR A 29 5.96 -0.78 41.54
C THR A 29 4.60 -0.30 42.05
N ASP A 30 3.49 -0.77 41.47
CA ASP A 30 2.15 -0.38 41.90
C ASP A 30 1.44 -1.54 42.61
N ASN A 31 0.94 -1.31 43.83
CA ASN A 31 0.23 -2.30 44.64
C ASN A 31 -1.18 -1.78 44.95
N GLY A 32 -2.17 -2.59 44.59
CA GLY A 32 -3.58 -2.20 44.42
C GLY A 32 -4.28 -1.76 45.71
N ASN A 33 -4.77 -0.52 45.67
CA ASN A 33 -5.84 0.00 46.52
C ASN A 33 -7.00 0.45 45.61
N PRO A 34 -8.26 0.49 46.08
CA PRO A 34 -9.39 0.90 45.25
C PRO A 34 -9.18 2.34 44.78
N VAL A 35 -9.10 2.52 43.46
CA VAL A 35 -8.68 3.78 42.84
C VAL A 35 -9.73 4.86 43.10
N ALA A 36 -9.39 5.81 43.97
CA ALA A 36 -10.12 7.06 44.08
C ALA A 36 -10.19 7.74 42.70
N PRO A 37 -11.30 8.43 42.35
CA PRO A 37 -11.38 9.12 41.07
C PRO A 37 -10.18 10.07 40.92
N VAL A 38 -9.38 9.82 39.88
CA VAL A 38 -8.14 10.55 39.60
C VAL A 38 -8.45 12.04 39.52
N SER A 39 -7.73 12.88 40.27
CA SER A 39 -7.95 14.32 40.26
C SER A 39 -7.69 14.90 38.86
N ASP A 40 -8.32 16.01 38.51
CA ASP A 40 -8.09 16.61 37.17
C ASP A 40 -6.63 17.06 36.98
N LEU A 41 -5.94 17.45 38.06
CA LEU A 41 -4.50 17.70 38.02
C LEU A 41 -3.72 16.42 37.69
N ASP A 42 -4.08 15.29 38.30
CA ASP A 42 -3.45 14.00 38.02
C ASP A 42 -3.75 13.51 36.60
N LYS A 43 -4.97 13.76 36.08
CA LYS A 43 -5.30 13.49 34.68
C LYS A 43 -4.43 14.30 33.73
N ALA A 44 -4.20 15.58 34.02
CA ALA A 44 -3.31 16.46 33.25
C ALA A 44 -1.86 15.98 33.31
N LYS A 45 -1.37 15.51 34.46
CA LYS A 45 -0.05 14.90 34.60
C LYS A 45 0.05 13.58 33.82
N GLN A 46 -0.98 12.76 33.86
CA GLN A 46 -1.05 11.48 33.14
C GLN A 46 -0.99 11.67 31.62
N LEU A 47 -1.56 12.74 31.07
CA LEU A 47 -1.39 13.08 29.64
C LEU A 47 0.10 13.22 29.29
N ILE A 48 0.88 13.93 30.11
CA ILE A 48 2.31 14.14 29.89
C ILE A 48 3.10 12.84 30.12
N ASP A 49 2.76 12.05 31.14
CA ASP A 49 3.39 10.75 31.38
C ASP A 49 3.15 9.76 30.25
N THR A 50 1.93 9.73 29.72
CA THR A 50 1.58 8.91 28.55
C THR A 50 2.36 9.38 27.33
N THR A 51 2.46 10.70 27.13
CA THR A 51 3.27 11.30 26.06
C THR A 51 4.71 10.85 26.17
N ASN A 52 5.35 11.01 27.33
CA ASN A 52 6.72 10.58 27.57
C ASN A 52 6.90 9.07 27.40
N SER A 53 5.91 8.27 27.82
CA SER A 53 5.97 6.81 27.66
C SER A 53 5.93 6.38 26.21
N ILE A 54 5.20 7.09 25.34
CA ILE A 54 5.18 6.84 23.89
C ILE A 54 6.46 7.37 23.25
N VAL A 55 6.87 8.58 23.60
CA VAL A 55 8.07 9.25 23.06
C VAL A 55 9.35 8.48 23.43
N ALA A 56 9.39 7.77 24.55
CA ALA A 56 10.53 6.89 24.90
C ALA A 56 10.80 5.76 23.88
N TYR A 57 9.89 5.51 22.93
CA TYR A 57 10.06 4.57 21.81
C TYR A 57 10.26 5.31 20.47
N PHE A 58 10.50 6.62 20.47
CA PHE A 58 10.66 7.43 19.28
C PHE A 58 11.79 6.91 18.37
N ASP A 59 12.97 6.64 18.94
CA ASP A 59 14.10 6.02 18.21
C ASP A 59 13.71 4.65 17.60
N SER A 60 12.86 3.89 18.29
CA SER A 60 12.36 2.61 17.77
C SER A 60 11.45 2.81 16.56
N PHE A 61 10.58 3.82 16.60
CA PHE A 61 9.74 4.19 15.46
C PHE A 61 10.59 4.62 14.26
N ASP A 62 11.65 5.39 14.48
CA ASP A 62 12.65 5.74 13.44
C ASP A 62 13.32 4.48 12.87
N SER A 63 13.64 3.51 13.73
CA SER A 63 14.25 2.25 13.32
C SER A 63 13.32 1.29 12.55
N LEU A 64 11.98 1.47 12.61
CA LEU A 64 11.03 0.61 11.89
C LEU A 64 11.31 0.65 10.39
N GLN A 65 11.64 1.82 9.85
CA GLN A 65 12.01 1.93 8.45
C GLN A 65 13.24 1.06 8.17
N SER A 66 14.33 1.22 8.92
CA SER A 66 15.55 0.41 8.72
C SER A 66 15.32 -1.09 8.91
N GLN A 67 14.35 -1.49 9.74
CA GLN A 67 14.01 -2.90 9.98
C GLN A 67 13.24 -3.54 8.81
N TYR A 68 12.29 -2.82 8.21
CA TYR A 68 11.38 -3.40 7.20
C TYR A 68 11.67 -2.94 5.77
N GLN A 69 12.39 -1.83 5.57
CA GLN A 69 12.81 -1.37 4.24
C GLN A 69 13.56 -2.47 3.47
N PRO A 70 14.51 -3.24 4.06
CA PRO A 70 15.15 -4.34 3.33
C PRO A 70 14.18 -5.42 2.85
N THR A 71 13.11 -5.69 3.60
CA THR A 71 12.05 -6.63 3.20
C THR A 71 11.29 -6.11 1.98
N PHE A 72 10.90 -4.83 2.00
CA PHE A 72 10.20 -4.20 0.87
C PHE A 72 11.11 -4.08 -0.36
N ASP A 73 12.37 -3.68 -0.17
CA ASP A 73 13.36 -3.57 -1.24
C ASP A 73 13.62 -4.93 -1.88
N ALA A 74 13.81 -5.98 -1.08
CA ALA A 74 14.03 -7.32 -1.62
C ALA A 74 12.85 -7.82 -2.47
N VAL A 75 11.61 -7.57 -2.04
CA VAL A 75 10.42 -7.93 -2.83
C VAL A 75 10.28 -7.03 -4.06
N SER A 76 10.59 -5.73 -3.95
CA SER A 76 10.56 -4.79 -5.06
C SER A 76 11.59 -5.13 -6.14
N ASP A 77 12.82 -5.46 -5.74
CA ASP A 77 13.92 -5.87 -6.63
C ASP A 77 13.56 -7.17 -7.37
N ALA A 78 12.94 -8.12 -6.67
CA ALA A 78 12.41 -9.35 -7.26
C ALA A 78 11.13 -9.11 -8.09
N GLY A 79 10.54 -7.91 -8.02
CA GLY A 79 9.29 -7.57 -8.69
C GLY A 79 9.38 -7.75 -10.20
N LYS A 80 10.51 -7.40 -10.82
CA LYS A 80 10.73 -7.63 -12.25
C LYS A 80 10.78 -9.11 -12.61
N ASP A 81 11.45 -9.94 -11.79
CA ASP A 81 11.54 -11.38 -12.05
C ASP A 81 10.16 -12.05 -11.92
N ILE A 82 9.36 -11.63 -10.93
CA ILE A 82 7.98 -12.09 -10.75
C ILE A 82 7.10 -11.62 -11.91
N ASP A 83 7.23 -10.36 -12.35
CA ASP A 83 6.48 -9.78 -13.47
C ASP A 83 6.78 -10.53 -14.77
N ASN A 84 8.06 -10.75 -15.09
CA ASN A 84 8.50 -11.54 -16.24
C ASN A 84 7.95 -12.99 -16.21
N ALA A 85 7.98 -13.65 -15.05
CA ALA A 85 7.47 -15.01 -14.90
C ALA A 85 5.93 -15.08 -14.99
N ALA A 86 5.23 -14.12 -14.40
CA ALA A 86 3.77 -14.00 -14.50
C ALA A 86 3.33 -13.63 -15.92
N GLY A 87 4.08 -12.76 -16.60
CA GLY A 87 3.92 -12.41 -17.99
C GLY A 87 4.01 -13.64 -18.90
N LEU A 88 5.06 -14.46 -18.73
CA LEU A 88 5.19 -15.73 -19.46
C LEU A 88 3.97 -16.64 -19.26
N VAL A 89 3.50 -16.80 -18.01
CA VAL A 89 2.30 -17.60 -17.71
C VAL A 89 1.07 -17.05 -18.43
N LEU A 90 0.89 -15.73 -18.44
CA LEU A 90 -0.23 -15.07 -19.10
C LEU A 90 -0.15 -15.19 -20.63
N THR A 91 1.03 -15.04 -21.22
CA THR A 91 1.26 -15.23 -22.66
C THR A 91 0.93 -16.65 -23.07
N LEU A 92 1.47 -17.67 -22.38
CA LEU A 92 1.16 -19.08 -22.65
C LEU A 92 -0.34 -19.37 -22.54
N ALA A 93 -1.00 -18.83 -21.50
CA ALA A 93 -2.44 -18.99 -21.33
C ALA A 93 -3.24 -18.34 -22.48
N THR A 94 -2.85 -17.14 -22.90
CA THR A 94 -3.53 -16.37 -23.94
C THR A 94 -3.37 -17.03 -25.31
N LEU A 95 -2.15 -17.43 -25.68
CA LEU A 95 -1.89 -18.10 -26.95
C LEU A 95 -2.64 -19.44 -27.04
N ALA A 96 -2.57 -20.26 -26.00
CA ALA A 96 -3.30 -21.52 -25.96
C ALA A 96 -4.82 -21.31 -26.02
N TYR A 97 -5.35 -20.30 -25.33
CA TYR A 97 -6.78 -19.97 -25.36
C TYR A 97 -7.23 -19.55 -26.77
N ASN A 98 -6.47 -18.66 -27.42
CA ASN A 98 -6.78 -18.15 -28.75
C ASN A 98 -6.73 -19.28 -29.80
N ASP A 99 -5.72 -20.15 -29.74
CA ASP A 99 -5.62 -21.32 -30.63
C ASP A 99 -6.73 -22.35 -30.38
N ALA A 100 -7.19 -22.50 -29.14
CA ALA A 100 -8.25 -23.45 -28.81
C ALA A 100 -9.63 -23.02 -29.34
N GLN A 101 -9.84 -21.73 -29.63
CA GLN A 101 -11.08 -21.18 -30.22
C GLN A 101 -12.36 -21.65 -29.50
N GLY A 102 -12.33 -21.65 -28.16
CA GLY A 102 -13.45 -22.06 -27.31
C GLY A 102 -13.62 -23.58 -27.13
N SER A 103 -12.75 -24.40 -27.71
CA SER A 103 -12.73 -25.85 -27.50
C SER A 103 -11.86 -26.27 -26.31
N ASN A 104 -12.16 -27.42 -25.71
CA ASN A 104 -11.29 -27.99 -24.69
C ASN A 104 -10.04 -28.60 -25.36
N LYS A 105 -8.85 -28.17 -24.94
CA LYS A 105 -7.57 -28.63 -25.54
C LYS A 105 -6.44 -28.59 -24.51
N THR A 106 -5.52 -29.54 -24.62
CA THR A 106 -4.30 -29.56 -23.81
C THR A 106 -3.10 -29.43 -24.72
N TYR A 107 -2.20 -28.52 -24.35
CA TYR A 107 -0.99 -28.19 -25.07
C TYR A 107 0.21 -28.68 -24.27
N ASN A 108 1.10 -29.42 -24.93
CA ASN A 108 2.40 -29.76 -24.37
C ASN A 108 3.46 -28.70 -24.72
N ALA A 109 4.66 -28.84 -24.17
CA ALA A 109 5.75 -27.89 -24.35
C ALA A 109 6.11 -27.61 -25.83
N ALA A 110 6.10 -28.64 -26.70
CA ALA A 110 6.43 -28.47 -28.11
C ALA A 110 5.34 -27.67 -28.86
N GLN A 111 4.07 -27.93 -28.57
CA GLN A 111 2.95 -27.18 -29.14
C GLN A 111 2.94 -25.73 -28.65
N LEU A 112 3.24 -25.50 -27.37
CA LEU A 112 3.37 -24.15 -26.81
C LEU A 112 4.54 -23.39 -27.44
N GLN A 113 5.66 -24.06 -27.72
CA GLN A 113 6.77 -23.45 -28.45
C GLN A 113 6.34 -23.02 -29.85
N THR A 114 5.60 -23.86 -30.58
CA THR A 114 5.06 -23.49 -31.90
C THR A 114 4.12 -22.29 -31.83
N LEU A 115 3.30 -22.18 -30.78
CA LEU A 115 2.43 -21.01 -30.61
C LEU A 115 3.22 -19.74 -30.31
N LEU A 116 4.28 -19.83 -29.49
CA LEU A 116 5.18 -18.71 -29.21
C LEU A 116 5.95 -18.27 -30.45
N ASP A 117 6.47 -19.20 -31.25
CA ASP A 117 7.22 -18.91 -32.47
C ASP A 117 6.35 -18.25 -33.56
N ASN A 118 5.04 -18.48 -33.52
CA ASN A 118 4.06 -17.89 -34.42
C ASN A 118 3.46 -16.58 -33.89
N ASP A 119 3.81 -16.17 -32.67
CA ASP A 119 3.39 -14.88 -32.13
C ASP A 119 4.20 -13.77 -32.82
N ASP A 120 3.54 -12.67 -33.18
CA ASP A 120 4.18 -11.55 -33.86
C ASP A 120 5.17 -10.80 -32.94
N TYR A 121 5.15 -11.09 -31.63
CA TYR A 121 6.01 -10.52 -30.60
C TYR A 121 6.94 -11.58 -30.00
N ILE A 122 8.24 -11.48 -30.29
CA ILE A 122 9.24 -12.39 -29.71
C ILE A 122 9.61 -11.90 -28.30
N ASP A 123 8.80 -12.27 -27.31
CA ASP A 123 9.03 -11.86 -25.92
C ASP A 123 9.87 -12.87 -25.12
N TYR A 124 9.86 -14.16 -25.52
CA TYR A 124 10.43 -15.24 -24.71
C TYR A 124 11.22 -16.26 -25.53
N GLN A 125 12.33 -16.74 -24.98
CA GLN A 125 13.02 -17.94 -25.44
C GLN A 125 12.99 -19.00 -24.36
N LEU A 126 12.39 -20.15 -24.65
CA LEU A 126 12.26 -21.25 -23.71
C LEU A 126 13.23 -22.39 -24.04
N THR A 127 13.88 -22.92 -23.01
CA THR A 127 14.69 -24.14 -23.08
C THR A 127 14.34 -25.07 -21.93
N ASP A 128 14.57 -26.38 -22.10
CA ASP A 128 14.23 -27.41 -21.12
C ASP A 128 12.77 -27.33 -20.63
N SER A 129 11.84 -26.97 -21.52
CA SER A 129 10.45 -26.71 -21.18
C SER A 129 9.66 -27.99 -20.92
N THR A 130 8.93 -27.99 -19.81
CA THR A 130 7.93 -28.98 -19.41
C THR A 130 6.55 -28.36 -19.25
N PHE A 131 6.37 -27.12 -19.71
CA PHE A 131 5.08 -26.43 -19.59
C PHE A 131 3.96 -27.21 -20.27
N ALA A 132 2.81 -27.21 -19.61
CA ALA A 132 1.56 -27.74 -20.10
C ALA A 132 0.44 -26.73 -19.82
N VAL A 133 -0.39 -26.49 -20.83
CA VAL A 133 -1.56 -25.62 -20.71
C VAL A 133 -2.81 -26.42 -21.04
N THR A 134 -3.80 -26.40 -20.15
CA THR A 134 -5.12 -27.00 -20.40
C THR A 134 -6.14 -25.89 -20.52
N VAL A 135 -6.79 -25.81 -21.67
CA VAL A 135 -7.88 -24.89 -21.98
C VAL A 135 -9.20 -25.64 -21.88
N ASN A 136 -10.15 -25.03 -21.17
CA ASN A 136 -11.55 -25.39 -21.19
C ASN A 136 -12.38 -24.15 -21.55
N ALA A 137 -13.67 -24.34 -21.85
CA ALA A 137 -14.59 -23.27 -22.26
C ALA A 137 -14.59 -22.00 -21.38
N SER A 138 -14.29 -22.12 -20.08
CA SER A 138 -14.29 -20.99 -19.13
C SER A 138 -13.02 -20.86 -18.30
N SER A 139 -11.96 -21.61 -18.61
CA SER A 139 -10.74 -21.58 -17.81
C SER A 139 -9.50 -22.03 -18.55
N VAL A 140 -8.35 -21.50 -18.17
CA VAL A 140 -7.03 -21.93 -18.63
C VAL A 140 -6.16 -22.26 -17.42
N THR A 141 -5.54 -23.44 -17.41
CA THR A 141 -4.61 -23.85 -16.35
C THR A 141 -3.21 -24.02 -16.93
N VAL A 142 -2.23 -23.35 -16.33
CA VAL A 142 -0.81 -23.42 -16.70
C VAL A 142 -0.04 -24.15 -15.60
N SER A 143 0.85 -25.07 -15.98
CA SER A 143 1.72 -25.81 -15.06
C SER A 143 3.01 -26.23 -15.74
N GLY A 144 4.03 -26.58 -14.95
CA GLY A 144 5.33 -27.06 -15.46
C GLY A 144 6.45 -26.04 -15.25
N SER A 145 7.54 -26.19 -15.97
CA SER A 145 8.74 -25.35 -15.79
C SER A 145 9.49 -25.15 -17.09
N ALA A 146 10.28 -24.08 -17.18
CA ALA A 146 11.27 -23.90 -18.25
C ALA A 146 12.38 -22.95 -17.79
N LYS A 147 13.52 -22.99 -18.48
CA LYS A 147 14.44 -21.86 -18.49
C LYS A 147 13.95 -20.86 -19.52
N ALA A 148 13.59 -19.67 -19.06
CA ALA A 148 13.09 -18.60 -19.91
C ALA A 148 14.13 -17.50 -20.00
N LYS A 149 14.43 -17.02 -21.21
CA LYS A 149 15.08 -15.73 -21.41
C LYS A 149 14.07 -14.73 -21.91
N TYR A 150 14.19 -13.49 -21.45
CA TYR A 150 13.24 -12.44 -21.74
C TYR A 150 13.84 -11.46 -22.75
N TRP A 151 13.07 -11.11 -23.77
CA TRP A 151 13.50 -10.13 -24.76
C TRP A 151 13.75 -8.78 -24.09
N THR A 152 14.83 -8.11 -24.48
CA THR A 152 15.22 -6.81 -23.90
C THR A 152 15.39 -5.73 -24.95
N ASN A 153 15.88 -6.09 -26.14
CA ASN A 153 16.14 -5.15 -27.21
C ASN A 153 16.34 -5.90 -28.53
N THR A 154 16.25 -5.17 -29.64
CA THR A 154 16.64 -5.65 -30.96
C THR A 154 17.75 -4.76 -31.52
N ILE A 155 18.83 -5.36 -32.00
CA ILE A 155 19.95 -4.64 -32.62
C ILE A 155 20.09 -5.01 -34.09
N TRP A 156 20.51 -4.05 -34.91
CA TRP A 156 20.85 -4.31 -36.30
C TRP A 156 22.20 -5.01 -36.38
N ASP A 157 22.22 -6.24 -36.91
CA ASP A 157 23.47 -6.94 -37.19
C ASP A 157 23.93 -6.61 -38.62
N PHE A 158 24.91 -5.70 -38.70
CA PHE A 158 25.50 -5.27 -39.98
C PHE A 158 26.20 -6.39 -40.75
N LYS A 159 26.53 -7.53 -40.12
CA LYS A 159 27.18 -8.66 -40.82
C LYS A 159 26.17 -9.54 -41.56
N THR A 160 25.02 -9.78 -40.94
CA THR A 160 23.95 -10.61 -41.49
C THR A 160 22.89 -9.77 -42.21
N ASN A 161 22.94 -8.45 -42.06
CA ASN A 161 21.98 -7.49 -42.59
C ASN A 161 20.54 -7.81 -42.13
N THR A 162 20.42 -8.25 -40.88
CA THR A 162 19.17 -8.65 -40.23
C THR A 162 19.09 -8.06 -38.83
N LEU A 163 17.87 -7.89 -38.34
CA LEU A 163 17.62 -7.61 -36.92
C LEU A 163 17.96 -8.84 -36.09
N LYS A 164 18.65 -8.63 -34.97
CA LYS A 164 18.99 -9.65 -34.00
C LYS A 164 18.44 -9.27 -32.63
N ASP A 165 17.63 -10.15 -32.07
CA ASP A 165 17.07 -9.98 -30.74
C ASP A 165 18.10 -10.29 -29.64
N ILE A 166 18.04 -9.49 -28.59
CA ILE A 166 18.85 -9.61 -27.39
C ILE A 166 17.92 -10.04 -26.25
N PHE A 167 18.26 -11.17 -25.66
CA PHE A 167 17.62 -11.68 -24.47
C PHE A 167 18.53 -11.49 -23.26
N ASP A 168 17.93 -11.36 -22.08
CA ASP A 168 18.68 -11.33 -20.84
C ASP A 168 19.31 -12.70 -20.48
N GLU A 169 19.93 -12.76 -19.31
CA GLU A 169 20.58 -13.98 -18.82
C GLU A 169 19.57 -15.11 -18.54
N GLY A 170 18.30 -14.76 -18.36
CA GLY A 170 17.20 -15.68 -18.13
C GLY A 170 16.92 -16.01 -16.66
N ALA A 171 15.93 -16.85 -16.46
CA ALA A 171 15.52 -17.38 -15.18
C ALA A 171 14.93 -18.79 -15.33
N GLN A 172 15.10 -19.62 -14.29
CA GLN A 172 14.30 -20.83 -14.15
C GLN A 172 12.92 -20.46 -13.63
N VAL A 173 11.89 -20.69 -14.43
CA VAL A 173 10.48 -20.49 -14.05
C VAL A 173 9.84 -21.84 -13.74
N THR A 174 9.08 -21.91 -12.66
CA THR A 174 8.28 -23.09 -12.26
C THR A 174 6.88 -22.65 -11.86
N VAL A 175 5.86 -23.32 -12.40
CA VAL A 175 4.46 -22.99 -12.21
C VAL A 175 3.73 -24.20 -11.66
N ASN A 176 3.22 -24.07 -10.43
CA ASN A 176 2.32 -25.03 -9.83
C ASN A 176 0.87 -24.58 -10.08
N ALA A 177 0.30 -25.11 -11.17
CA ALA A 177 -1.13 -25.07 -11.50
C ALA A 177 -1.81 -23.69 -11.30
N VAL A 178 -1.36 -22.68 -12.03
CA VAL A 178 -2.07 -21.39 -12.07
C VAL A 178 -3.30 -21.54 -12.97
N LYS A 179 -4.50 -21.46 -12.38
CA LYS A 179 -5.77 -21.54 -13.09
C LYS A 179 -6.45 -20.17 -13.17
N LEU A 180 -6.72 -19.74 -14.38
CA LEU A 180 -7.43 -18.52 -14.73
C LEU A 180 -8.85 -18.89 -15.17
N GLU A 181 -9.88 -18.24 -14.63
CA GLU A 181 -11.25 -18.35 -15.10
C GLU A 181 -11.70 -17.00 -15.66
N ALA A 182 -12.31 -17.04 -16.84
CA ALA A 182 -12.88 -15.86 -17.46
C ALA A 182 -14.09 -16.26 -18.31
N PRO A 183 -15.03 -15.33 -18.54
CA PRO A 183 -16.24 -15.58 -19.31
C PRO A 183 -15.96 -15.38 -20.80
N TYR A 184 -14.95 -16.09 -21.32
CA TYR A 184 -14.33 -15.75 -22.60
C TYR A 184 -15.30 -15.76 -23.80
N THR A 185 -16.31 -16.63 -23.76
CA THR A 185 -17.32 -16.80 -24.82
C THR A 185 -18.66 -16.12 -24.49
N ALA A 186 -18.75 -15.41 -23.36
CA ALA A 186 -20.01 -14.83 -22.91
C ALA A 186 -20.32 -13.50 -23.60
N VAL A 187 -21.49 -13.40 -24.23
CA VAL A 187 -22.08 -12.13 -24.66
C VAL A 187 -22.77 -11.50 -23.45
N THR A 188 -22.08 -10.60 -22.76
CA THR A 188 -22.57 -9.96 -21.53
C THR A 188 -22.01 -8.55 -21.41
N ASP A 189 -22.63 -7.73 -20.57
CA ASP A 189 -22.14 -6.43 -20.14
C ASP A 189 -21.23 -6.53 -18.90
N LYS A 190 -21.27 -7.65 -18.16
CA LYS A 190 -20.52 -7.87 -16.92
C LYS A 190 -19.58 -9.07 -17.04
N TYR A 191 -18.28 -8.81 -17.09
CA TYR A 191 -17.26 -9.84 -17.13
C TYR A 191 -16.65 -10.06 -15.74
N ASN A 192 -16.57 -11.32 -15.28
CA ASN A 192 -15.95 -11.68 -14.01
C ASN A 192 -14.76 -12.62 -14.24
N PHE A 193 -13.58 -12.19 -13.83
CA PHE A 193 -12.34 -12.94 -13.94
C PHE A 193 -11.94 -13.48 -12.58
N LYS A 194 -11.22 -14.59 -12.57
CA LYS A 194 -10.72 -15.21 -11.35
C LYS A 194 -9.37 -15.85 -11.56
N ILE A 195 -8.48 -15.69 -10.60
CA ILE A 195 -7.31 -16.56 -10.39
C ILE A 195 -7.66 -17.47 -9.23
N VAL A 196 -7.71 -18.78 -9.49
CA VAL A 196 -8.13 -19.77 -8.50
C VAL A 196 -7.02 -19.99 -7.46
N ALA A 197 -7.43 -20.18 -6.22
CA ALA A 197 -6.54 -20.49 -5.10
C ALA A 197 -5.65 -21.72 -5.38
N GLY A 198 -4.45 -21.71 -4.79
CA GLY A 198 -3.45 -22.78 -4.89
C GLY A 198 -2.41 -22.58 -6.00
N GLY A 199 -2.65 -21.63 -6.93
CA GLY A 199 -1.69 -21.30 -7.97
C GLY A 199 -0.41 -20.69 -7.39
N LYS A 200 0.76 -21.13 -7.88
CA LYS A 200 2.06 -20.60 -7.49
C LYS A 200 3.02 -20.48 -8.66
N ILE A 201 3.71 -19.35 -8.74
CA ILE A 201 4.78 -19.08 -9.70
C ILE A 201 6.08 -18.91 -8.90
N LEU A 202 7.11 -19.64 -9.28
CA LEU A 202 8.46 -19.51 -8.73
C LEU A 202 9.41 -19.13 -9.86
N THR A 203 10.35 -18.26 -9.56
CA THR A 203 11.41 -17.84 -10.48
C THR A 203 12.75 -17.82 -9.75
N LYS A 204 13.81 -18.24 -10.44
CA LYS A 204 15.19 -18.14 -9.99
C LYS A 204 16.00 -17.44 -11.06
N ASN A 205 16.37 -16.20 -10.81
CA ASN A 205 17.09 -15.37 -11.76
C ASN A 205 18.53 -15.90 -11.96
N ASP A 206 18.95 -16.08 -13.20
CA ASP A 206 20.26 -16.68 -13.48
C ASP A 206 21.43 -15.73 -13.25
N ALA A 207 21.22 -14.41 -13.29
CA ALA A 207 22.28 -13.42 -13.05
C ALA A 207 22.62 -13.30 -11.57
N ASN A 208 21.60 -13.16 -10.72
CA ASN A 208 21.79 -12.89 -9.29
C ASN A 208 21.56 -14.12 -8.39
N LYS A 209 21.10 -15.24 -8.96
CA LYS A 209 20.79 -16.51 -8.28
C LYS A 209 19.77 -16.42 -7.15
N LYS A 210 19.00 -15.33 -7.06
CA LYS A 210 17.95 -15.14 -6.06
C LYS A 210 16.66 -15.83 -6.50
N ASP A 211 15.97 -16.40 -5.51
CA ASP A 211 14.66 -17.02 -5.69
C ASP A 211 13.56 -16.02 -5.35
N ALA A 212 12.48 -16.05 -6.12
CA ALA A 212 11.26 -15.31 -5.84
C ALA A 212 10.03 -16.14 -6.16
N SER A 213 8.93 -15.90 -5.46
CA SER A 213 7.67 -16.58 -5.71
C SER A 213 6.46 -15.69 -5.46
N LEU A 214 5.42 -15.96 -6.23
CA LEU A 214 4.09 -15.40 -6.14
C LEU A 214 3.10 -16.55 -5.92
N GLU A 215 2.35 -16.51 -4.82
CA GLU A 215 1.41 -17.55 -4.43
C GLU A 215 0.02 -16.98 -4.15
N PHE A 216 -1.01 -17.62 -4.70
CA PHE A 216 -2.41 -17.25 -4.49
C PHE A 216 -3.04 -18.21 -3.48
N LYS A 217 -3.08 -17.85 -2.19
CA LYS A 217 -3.66 -18.70 -1.14
C LYS A 217 -5.19 -18.66 -1.11
N SER A 218 -5.82 -17.73 -1.83
CA SER A 218 -7.27 -17.64 -1.99
C SER A 218 -7.63 -17.13 -3.38
N ASP A 219 -8.89 -17.31 -3.78
CA ASP A 219 -9.39 -16.82 -5.06
C ASP A 219 -9.21 -15.30 -5.15
N SER A 220 -8.56 -14.86 -6.21
CA SER A 220 -8.45 -13.44 -6.58
C SER A 220 -9.38 -13.16 -7.74
N THR A 221 -10.07 -12.03 -7.73
CA THR A 221 -11.15 -11.73 -8.68
C THR A 221 -10.95 -10.38 -9.34
N ALA A 222 -11.39 -10.25 -10.58
CA ALA A 222 -11.56 -8.96 -11.24
C ALA A 222 -12.93 -8.90 -11.92
N GLN A 223 -13.45 -7.69 -12.14
CA GLN A 223 -14.71 -7.45 -12.81
C GLN A 223 -14.62 -6.22 -13.70
N ALA A 224 -15.26 -6.28 -14.86
CA ALA A 224 -15.47 -5.13 -15.72
C ALA A 224 -16.94 -5.09 -16.15
N ILE A 225 -17.61 -3.95 -15.96
CA ILE A 225 -18.99 -3.71 -16.38
C ILE A 225 -18.99 -2.65 -17.46
N TYR A 226 -19.66 -2.92 -18.57
CA TYR A 226 -19.82 -2.01 -19.71
C TYR A 226 -21.29 -1.59 -19.86
N SER A 227 -21.55 -0.59 -20.71
CA SER A 227 -22.90 -0.07 -20.95
C SER A 227 -23.79 -0.99 -21.81
N THR A 228 -23.18 -1.90 -22.57
CA THR A 228 -23.87 -2.78 -23.52
C THR A 228 -23.32 -4.20 -23.41
N ALA A 229 -24.10 -5.20 -23.82
CA ALA A 229 -23.63 -6.59 -23.90
C ALA A 229 -22.87 -6.84 -25.22
N ALA A 230 -21.71 -7.48 -25.15
CA ALA A 230 -20.92 -7.91 -26.30
C ALA A 230 -19.98 -9.07 -25.88
N LEU A 231 -19.25 -9.66 -26.83
CA LEU A 231 -18.05 -10.45 -26.49
C LEU A 231 -16.94 -9.51 -26.06
N LEU A 232 -16.06 -9.95 -25.16
CA LEU A 232 -14.95 -9.13 -24.64
C LEU A 232 -13.99 -8.70 -25.76
N GLU A 233 -13.68 -9.59 -26.71
CA GLU A 233 -12.82 -9.31 -27.87
C GLU A 233 -13.41 -8.25 -28.81
N ASN A 234 -14.73 -8.10 -28.84
CA ASN A 234 -15.42 -7.15 -29.72
C ASN A 234 -15.55 -5.75 -29.10
N ARG A 235 -14.91 -5.49 -27.95
CA ARG A 235 -15.01 -4.23 -27.22
C ARG A 235 -14.17 -3.09 -27.81
N GLY A 236 -13.15 -3.37 -28.63
CA GLY A 236 -12.26 -2.34 -29.18
C GLY A 236 -11.78 -1.35 -28.11
N ASP A 237 -11.88 -0.05 -28.40
CA ASP A 237 -11.51 1.03 -27.47
C ASP A 237 -12.58 1.38 -26.42
N SER A 238 -13.67 0.61 -26.32
CA SER A 238 -14.70 0.87 -25.32
C SER A 238 -14.14 0.71 -23.90
N ARG A 239 -14.38 1.72 -23.06
CA ARG A 239 -14.01 1.68 -21.64
C ARG A 239 -15.19 1.16 -20.81
N PRO A 240 -14.93 0.30 -19.81
CA PRO A 240 -15.98 -0.12 -18.88
C PRO A 240 -16.52 1.07 -18.08
N GLU A 241 -17.80 1.02 -17.71
CA GLU A 241 -18.45 1.94 -16.78
C GLU A 241 -17.84 1.83 -15.38
N THR A 242 -17.58 0.60 -14.95
CA THR A 242 -16.93 0.31 -13.67
C THR A 242 -16.00 -0.88 -13.81
N ALA A 243 -14.92 -0.88 -13.03
CA ALA A 243 -14.04 -2.03 -12.90
C ALA A 243 -13.70 -2.28 -11.43
N GLU A 244 -13.54 -3.53 -11.05
CA GLU A 244 -13.11 -3.92 -9.72
C GLU A 244 -12.01 -4.97 -9.81
N LEU A 245 -11.05 -4.92 -8.90
CA LEU A 245 -9.98 -5.89 -8.73
C LEU A 245 -9.88 -6.22 -7.25
N LYS A 246 -9.69 -7.49 -6.91
CA LYS A 246 -9.44 -7.96 -5.55
C LYS A 246 -8.50 -9.16 -5.57
N PHE A 247 -7.26 -8.94 -5.16
CA PHE A 247 -6.37 -9.99 -4.74
C PHE A 247 -6.65 -10.33 -3.29
N SER A 248 -6.85 -11.62 -3.00
CA SER A 248 -7.13 -12.12 -1.65
C SER A 248 -6.05 -13.12 -1.24
N ASN A 249 -5.39 -12.87 -0.11
CA ASN A 249 -4.33 -13.72 0.43
C ASN A 249 -3.24 -14.09 -0.60
N VAL A 250 -2.62 -13.07 -1.19
CA VAL A 250 -1.47 -13.24 -2.10
C VAL A 250 -0.19 -13.14 -1.30
N VAL A 251 0.77 -14.03 -1.54
CA VAL A 251 2.07 -14.00 -0.88
C VAL A 251 3.17 -13.80 -1.90
N LEU A 252 3.99 -12.78 -1.64
CA LEU A 252 5.25 -12.56 -2.35
C LEU A 252 6.39 -12.93 -1.42
N LYS A 253 7.26 -13.81 -1.88
CA LYS A 253 8.38 -14.31 -1.08
C LYS A 253 9.65 -14.31 -1.90
N THR A 254 10.72 -13.83 -1.31
CA THR A 254 12.09 -13.98 -1.81
C THR A 254 12.91 -14.83 -0.85
N THR A 255 14.20 -15.01 -1.13
CA THR A 255 15.11 -15.73 -0.23
C THR A 255 15.09 -15.20 1.20
N ASP A 256 15.03 -13.87 1.38
CA ASP A 256 15.23 -13.21 2.69
C ASP A 256 14.01 -12.43 3.18
N ALA A 257 12.93 -12.36 2.39
CA ALA A 257 11.79 -11.49 2.66
C ALA A 257 10.46 -12.15 2.31
N GLU A 258 9.40 -11.78 3.05
CA GLU A 258 8.05 -12.23 2.77
C GLU A 258 7.06 -11.09 3.03
N ILE A 259 6.17 -10.86 2.05
CA ILE A 259 5.03 -9.96 2.16
C ILE A 259 3.77 -10.78 1.92
N GLU A 260 2.88 -10.79 2.91
CA GLU A 260 1.55 -11.40 2.78
C GLU A 260 0.50 -10.30 2.60
N LEU A 261 -0.11 -10.23 1.42
CA LEU A 261 -1.23 -9.35 1.09
C LEU A 261 -2.55 -10.09 1.33
N THR A 262 -3.12 -9.91 2.52
CA THR A 262 -4.46 -10.44 2.84
C THR A 262 -5.54 -9.87 1.91
N GLU A 263 -5.40 -8.59 1.51
CA GLU A 263 -6.30 -7.94 0.56
C GLU A 263 -5.55 -6.84 -0.20
N LEU A 264 -5.57 -6.89 -1.53
CA LEU A 264 -5.30 -5.74 -2.39
C LEU A 264 -6.50 -5.57 -3.32
N ALA A 265 -7.31 -4.56 -3.05
CA ALA A 265 -8.55 -4.33 -3.77
C ALA A 265 -8.64 -2.91 -4.32
N SER A 266 -9.19 -2.77 -5.52
CA SER A 266 -9.41 -1.48 -6.18
C SER A 266 -10.78 -1.49 -6.85
N LYS A 267 -11.47 -0.35 -6.78
CA LYS A 267 -12.67 -0.08 -7.57
C LYS A 267 -12.45 1.15 -8.41
N ALA A 268 -12.90 1.12 -9.65
CA ALA A 268 -12.74 2.21 -10.58
C ALA A 268 -14.07 2.53 -11.28
N LYS A 269 -14.22 3.79 -11.69
CA LYS A 269 -15.39 4.28 -12.42
C LYS A 269 -14.96 5.10 -13.62
N LYS A 270 -15.79 5.05 -14.65
CA LYS A 270 -15.67 5.93 -15.81
C LYS A 270 -16.07 7.36 -15.43
N VAL A 271 -15.24 8.32 -15.82
CA VAL A 271 -15.38 9.74 -15.47
C VAL A 271 -15.11 10.59 -16.70
N GLN A 272 -15.86 11.67 -16.84
CA GLN A 272 -15.63 12.68 -17.86
C GLN A 272 -14.76 13.80 -17.30
N PHE A 273 -13.70 14.14 -18.03
CA PHE A 273 -12.82 15.26 -17.72
C PHE A 273 -12.96 16.33 -18.79
N LYS A 274 -12.90 17.59 -18.37
CA LYS A 274 -12.85 18.74 -19.27
C LYS A 274 -11.56 19.53 -19.05
N ASP A 275 -10.85 19.79 -20.13
CA ASP A 275 -9.67 20.65 -20.17
C ASP A 275 -9.79 21.65 -21.33
N GLY A 276 -10.14 22.89 -20.99
CA GLY A 276 -10.53 23.91 -21.95
C GLY A 276 -11.77 23.48 -22.72
N ASN A 277 -11.61 23.30 -24.03
CA ASN A 277 -12.67 22.83 -24.93
C ASN A 277 -12.65 21.30 -25.15
N ASN A 278 -11.65 20.61 -24.60
CA ASN A 278 -11.52 19.16 -24.77
C ASN A 278 -12.31 18.43 -23.68
N VAL A 279 -13.12 17.45 -24.08
CA VAL A 279 -13.80 16.54 -23.16
C VAL A 279 -13.32 15.13 -23.42
N GLY A 280 -12.70 14.53 -22.41
CA GLY A 280 -12.19 13.16 -22.42
C GLY A 280 -12.96 12.26 -21.47
N THR A 281 -12.86 10.96 -21.67
CA THR A 281 -13.40 9.95 -20.75
C THR A 281 -12.31 8.98 -20.34
N GLU A 282 -12.13 8.81 -19.04
CA GLU A 282 -11.16 7.90 -18.45
C GLU A 282 -11.80 7.04 -17.37
N ILE A 283 -11.23 5.87 -17.12
CA ILE A 283 -11.56 5.09 -15.93
C ILE A 283 -10.55 5.42 -14.84
N ILE A 284 -11.03 5.92 -13.69
CA ILE A 284 -10.17 6.27 -12.57
C ILE A 284 -10.47 5.38 -11.36
N PRO A 285 -9.44 4.98 -10.59
CA PRO A 285 -9.64 4.38 -9.29
C PRO A 285 -10.38 5.32 -8.34
N THR A 286 -11.34 4.77 -7.62
CA THR A 286 -12.24 5.45 -6.69
C THR A 286 -12.11 4.93 -5.27
N GLU A 287 -11.71 3.67 -5.12
CA GLU A 287 -11.40 3.05 -3.83
C GLU A 287 -10.16 2.19 -4.04
N LEU A 288 -9.21 2.24 -3.10
CA LEU A 288 -8.08 1.32 -3.01
C LEU A 288 -7.98 0.84 -1.57
N THR A 289 -7.75 -0.45 -1.37
CA THR A 289 -7.54 -1.09 -0.07
C THR A 289 -6.30 -1.97 -0.18
N LEU A 290 -5.41 -1.84 0.80
CA LEU A 290 -4.20 -2.62 0.94
C LEU A 290 -4.12 -3.11 2.39
N LYS A 291 -4.24 -4.42 2.58
CA LYS A 291 -4.11 -5.08 3.87
C LYS A 291 -3.10 -6.20 3.78
N GLY A 292 -2.14 -6.21 4.68
CA GLY A 292 -1.13 -7.25 4.69
C GLY A 292 -0.15 -7.09 5.82
N LYS A 293 0.94 -7.85 5.73
CA LYS A 293 2.07 -7.74 6.64
C LYS A 293 3.38 -8.00 5.92
N ALA A 294 4.41 -7.27 6.33
CA ALA A 294 5.80 -7.55 5.99
C ALA A 294 6.41 -8.38 7.12
N ILE A 295 7.09 -9.47 6.77
CA ILE A 295 7.72 -10.39 7.71
C ILE A 295 9.25 -10.24 7.60
N SER A 296 9.89 -9.98 8.72
CA SER A 296 11.35 -9.86 8.84
C SER A 296 11.83 -10.69 10.03
N GLY A 297 12.42 -11.86 9.74
CA GLY A 297 12.77 -12.84 10.77
C GLY A 297 11.54 -13.38 11.51
N SER A 298 11.44 -13.12 12.82
CA SER A 298 10.30 -13.50 13.66
C SER A 298 9.31 -12.35 13.92
N GLU A 299 9.60 -11.17 13.40
CA GLU A 299 8.80 -9.96 13.58
C GLU A 299 7.93 -9.70 12.35
N SER A 300 6.80 -9.01 12.57
CA SER A 300 5.92 -8.60 11.49
C SER A 300 5.41 -7.17 11.67
N LEU A 301 5.37 -6.41 10.58
CA LEU A 301 4.68 -5.14 10.49
C LEU A 301 3.38 -5.33 9.72
N ASN A 302 2.25 -5.12 10.38
CA ASN A 302 0.92 -5.19 9.79
C ASN A 302 0.50 -3.82 9.25
N LEU A 303 -0.15 -3.83 8.10
CA LEU A 303 -0.67 -2.66 7.39
C LEU A 303 -2.13 -2.90 7.02
N ASP A 304 -3.00 -1.94 7.34
CA ASP A 304 -4.36 -1.84 6.82
C ASP A 304 -4.58 -0.40 6.35
N ALA A 305 -4.54 -0.19 5.04
CA ALA A 305 -4.65 1.12 4.44
C ALA A 305 -5.76 1.15 3.39
N SER A 306 -6.47 2.26 3.32
CA SER A 306 -7.45 2.51 2.28
C SER A 306 -7.53 3.98 1.90
N ILE A 307 -7.84 4.24 0.64
CA ILE A 307 -8.19 5.56 0.14
C ILE A 307 -9.50 5.47 -0.64
N LYS A 308 -10.37 6.45 -0.45
CA LYS A 308 -11.66 6.54 -1.13
C LYS A 308 -11.90 7.95 -1.64
N LEU A 309 -12.27 8.06 -2.91
CA LEU A 309 -12.75 9.29 -3.51
C LEU A 309 -14.25 9.45 -3.24
N ASN A 310 -14.61 10.66 -2.84
CA ASN A 310 -15.97 11.08 -2.49
C ASN A 310 -16.53 12.11 -3.48
N ASN A 311 -15.80 12.40 -4.56
CA ASN A 311 -16.29 13.24 -5.65
C ASN A 311 -17.56 12.66 -6.29
N ASP A 312 -18.47 13.53 -6.72
CA ASP A 312 -19.59 13.13 -7.57
C ASP A 312 -19.09 12.90 -9.00
N LEU A 313 -18.70 11.65 -9.26
CA LEU A 313 -18.11 11.22 -10.54
C LEU A 313 -19.13 11.12 -11.68
N THR A 314 -20.42 11.40 -11.44
CA THR A 314 -21.42 11.50 -12.50
C THR A 314 -21.35 12.83 -13.24
N LYS A 315 -20.69 13.83 -12.63
CA LYS A 315 -20.46 15.15 -13.21
C LYS A 315 -19.11 15.19 -13.90
N THR A 316 -19.02 16.00 -14.95
CA THR A 316 -17.74 16.32 -15.59
C THR A 316 -16.82 17.05 -14.62
N ILE A 317 -15.59 16.56 -14.46
CA ILE A 317 -14.55 17.21 -13.65
C ILE A 317 -13.81 18.20 -14.56
N ASP A 318 -13.96 19.50 -14.28
CA ASP A 318 -13.28 20.56 -15.03
C ASP A 318 -11.91 20.87 -14.42
N ILE A 319 -10.84 20.59 -15.18
CA ILE A 319 -9.44 20.79 -14.78
C ILE A 319 -8.76 21.92 -15.57
N THR A 320 -9.52 22.70 -16.35
CA THR A 320 -8.99 23.74 -17.27
C THR A 320 -8.04 24.72 -16.59
N ASN A 321 -8.35 25.09 -15.34
CA ASN A 321 -7.57 26.04 -14.55
C ASN A 321 -6.87 25.36 -13.36
N GLY A 322 -6.64 24.06 -13.44
CA GLY A 322 -6.15 23.26 -12.33
C GLY A 322 -7.21 22.94 -11.27
N GLU A 323 -6.74 22.70 -10.04
CA GLU A 323 -7.62 22.32 -8.93
C GLU A 323 -8.44 23.51 -8.42
N SER A 324 -9.77 23.34 -8.31
CA SER A 324 -10.70 24.37 -7.85
C SER A 324 -11.68 23.84 -6.80
N ALA A 325 -12.49 24.71 -6.21
CA ALA A 325 -13.58 24.31 -5.31
C ALA A 325 -14.58 23.31 -5.96
N ALA A 326 -14.72 23.33 -7.30
CA ALA A 326 -15.61 22.43 -8.03
C ALA A 326 -14.90 21.13 -8.51
N SER A 327 -13.57 21.08 -8.48
CA SER A 327 -12.77 20.01 -9.09
C SER A 327 -11.63 19.47 -8.22
N PHE A 328 -11.66 19.77 -6.90
CA PHE A 328 -10.67 19.25 -5.96
C PHE A 328 -10.86 17.77 -5.65
N ILE A 329 -9.79 17.12 -5.22
CA ILE A 329 -9.84 15.73 -4.79
C ILE A 329 -10.53 15.68 -3.42
N ASN A 330 -11.79 15.26 -3.41
CA ASN A 330 -12.51 14.96 -2.18
C ASN A 330 -12.23 13.50 -1.81
N ALA A 331 -11.47 13.27 -0.74
CA ALA A 331 -11.03 11.94 -0.40
C ALA A 331 -10.91 11.69 1.11
N ASP A 332 -11.12 10.43 1.47
CA ASP A 332 -10.80 9.89 2.78
C ASP A 332 -9.58 8.96 2.65
N LEU A 333 -8.65 9.06 3.59
CA LEU A 333 -7.48 8.20 3.74
C LEU A 333 -7.53 7.56 5.13
N VAL A 334 -7.38 6.24 5.20
CA VAL A 334 -7.21 5.51 6.45
C VAL A 334 -5.92 4.70 6.36
N VAL A 335 -5.08 4.77 7.38
CA VAL A 335 -3.86 3.95 7.50
C VAL A 335 -3.78 3.42 8.91
N LYS A 336 -3.64 2.12 9.07
CA LYS A 336 -3.35 1.48 10.35
C LYS A 336 -2.07 0.69 10.25
N LEU A 337 -1.21 0.89 11.23
CA LEU A 337 0.07 0.19 11.37
C LEU A 337 0.16 -0.44 12.74
N SER A 338 0.54 -1.71 12.81
CA SER A 338 0.80 -2.38 14.09
C SER A 338 1.94 -3.38 13.99
N GLY A 339 2.64 -3.54 15.10
CA GLY A 339 3.81 -4.41 15.20
C GLY A 339 4.44 -4.24 16.58
N ASN A 340 5.76 -4.40 16.64
CA ASN A 340 6.52 -4.24 17.87
C ASN A 340 7.58 -3.14 17.75
N VAL A 341 7.83 -2.43 18.85
CA VAL A 341 8.91 -1.44 19.02
C VAL A 341 9.83 -1.87 20.17
N LYS A 342 11.11 -1.49 20.09
CA LYS A 342 12.16 -1.85 21.06
C LYS A 342 12.67 -0.62 21.80
N GLY A 343 12.21 -0.41 23.03
CA GLY A 343 12.67 0.73 23.85
C GLY A 343 14.13 0.59 24.31
N GLY A 344 14.69 1.64 24.91
CA GLY A 344 16.10 1.73 25.33
C GLY A 344 16.60 0.66 26.32
N ALA A 345 15.74 -0.21 26.83
CA ALA A 345 16.08 -1.37 27.68
C ALA A 345 15.82 -2.73 27.01
N ASN A 346 15.73 -2.80 25.68
CA ASN A 346 15.35 -3.99 24.89
C ASN A 346 13.93 -4.53 25.19
N ALA A 347 13.09 -3.78 25.91
CA ALA A 347 11.70 -4.16 26.12
C ALA A 347 10.94 -4.04 24.80
N ILE A 348 10.54 -5.20 24.26
CA ILE A 348 9.68 -5.30 23.07
C ILE A 348 8.25 -5.00 23.52
N LYS A 349 7.63 -3.97 22.93
CA LYS A 349 6.24 -3.60 23.21
C LYS A 349 5.43 -3.53 21.93
N PRO A 350 4.17 -3.98 21.96
CA PRO A 350 3.29 -3.82 20.82
C PRO A 350 2.97 -2.33 20.63
N PHE A 351 2.82 -1.91 19.38
CA PHE A 351 2.32 -0.59 19.03
C PHE A 351 1.15 -0.68 18.04
N ASN A 352 0.32 0.36 18.03
CA ASN A 352 -0.67 0.59 16.99
C ASN A 352 -0.73 2.09 16.65
N ILE A 353 -0.81 2.41 15.36
CA ILE A 353 -1.05 3.76 14.86
C ILE A 353 -2.27 3.68 13.94
N ASP A 354 -3.36 4.38 14.26
CA ASP A 354 -4.51 4.55 13.38
C ASP A 354 -4.59 6.00 12.92
N LEU A 355 -4.42 6.24 11.62
CA LEU A 355 -4.60 7.53 10.97
C LEU A 355 -5.86 7.51 10.13
N SER A 356 -6.68 8.54 10.27
CA SER A 356 -7.83 8.82 9.40
C SER A 356 -7.79 10.28 8.99
N ALA A 357 -7.55 10.54 7.70
CA ALA A 357 -7.51 11.88 7.13
C ALA A 357 -8.64 12.08 6.11
N LYS A 358 -9.10 13.32 6.00
CA LYS A 358 -10.19 13.71 5.14
C LYS A 358 -9.95 15.09 4.55
N ARG A 359 -10.16 15.20 3.24
CA ARG A 359 -10.23 16.46 2.51
C ARG A 359 -11.60 16.55 1.85
N SER A 360 -12.55 17.21 2.50
CA SER A 360 -13.91 17.39 1.98
C SER A 360 -14.24 18.83 1.57
N ASP A 361 -13.27 19.72 1.71
CA ASP A 361 -13.34 21.11 1.29
C ASP A 361 -12.01 21.42 0.60
N TYR A 362 -12.04 22.20 -0.48
CA TYR A 362 -10.85 22.58 -1.23
C TYR A 362 -9.78 23.23 -0.33
N GLN A 363 -10.19 24.05 0.63
CA GLN A 363 -9.29 24.77 1.53
C GLN A 363 -9.08 24.07 2.88
N LYS A 364 -9.84 23.02 3.22
CA LYS A 364 -9.78 22.41 4.56
C LYS A 364 -9.36 20.96 4.53
N GLY A 365 -8.55 20.59 5.52
CA GLY A 365 -8.13 19.22 5.77
C GLY A 365 -8.23 18.90 7.24
N THR A 366 -8.62 17.66 7.54
CA THR A 366 -8.63 17.14 8.91
C THR A 366 -7.95 15.78 8.96
N ALA A 367 -7.23 15.49 10.03
CA ALA A 367 -6.74 14.15 10.32
C ALA A 367 -6.95 13.81 11.81
N ASN A 368 -7.21 12.55 12.10
CA ASN A 368 -7.24 11.98 13.44
C ASN A 368 -6.19 10.88 13.50
N ILE A 369 -5.32 10.94 14.50
CA ILE A 369 -4.23 9.97 14.69
C ILE A 369 -4.36 9.40 16.10
N LYS A 370 -4.54 8.09 16.22
CA LYS A 370 -4.47 7.37 17.48
C LYS A 370 -3.13 6.65 17.54
N ILE A 371 -2.37 6.92 18.58
CA ILE A 371 -1.06 6.31 18.80
C ILE A 371 -1.14 5.52 20.10
N ALA A 372 -0.80 4.24 20.05
CA ALA A 372 -0.72 3.39 21.22
C ALA A 372 0.61 2.64 21.26
N VAL A 373 1.23 2.60 22.44
CA VAL A 373 2.40 1.78 22.75
C VAL A 373 2.15 1.10 24.09
N ASP A 374 2.15 -0.24 24.10
CA ASP A 374 1.73 -1.03 25.27
C ASP A 374 0.32 -0.62 25.75
N LYS A 375 0.19 -0.10 26.97
CA LYS A 375 -1.08 0.37 27.56
C LYS A 375 -1.30 1.88 27.38
N ASN A 376 -0.32 2.61 26.87
CA ASN A 376 -0.34 4.06 26.74
C ASN A 376 -0.95 4.44 25.39
N ALA A 377 -1.96 5.30 25.39
CA ALA A 377 -2.63 5.72 24.18
C ALA A 377 -2.96 7.22 24.16
N LEU A 378 -2.75 7.85 23.01
CA LEU A 378 -3.07 9.25 22.75
C LEU A 378 -3.89 9.39 21.47
N ASN A 379 -4.73 10.41 21.43
CA ASN A 379 -5.46 10.83 20.26
C ASN A 379 -5.03 12.24 19.85
N VAL A 380 -4.65 12.41 18.58
CA VAL A 380 -4.20 13.66 17.99
C VAL A 380 -5.15 14.05 16.87
N ASP A 381 -5.89 15.14 17.06
CA ASP A 381 -6.75 15.71 16.03
C ASP A 381 -6.03 16.87 15.35
N VAL A 382 -5.85 16.81 14.04
CA VAL A 382 -5.15 17.81 13.23
C VAL A 382 -6.14 18.48 12.29
N LYS A 383 -6.06 19.81 12.15
CA LYS A 383 -6.91 20.59 11.24
C LYS A 383 -6.14 21.70 10.55
N THR A 384 -6.46 21.95 9.30
CA THR A 384 -6.04 23.14 8.56
C THR A 384 -7.23 23.74 7.81
N GLU A 385 -7.28 25.07 7.78
CA GLU A 385 -8.36 25.86 7.15
C GLU A 385 -7.93 26.53 5.83
N ASN A 386 -6.64 26.43 5.47
CA ASN A 386 -6.10 27.02 4.25
C ASN A 386 -5.04 26.10 3.61
N LEU A 387 -5.45 24.86 3.30
CA LEU A 387 -4.61 23.78 2.78
C LEU A 387 -3.87 24.13 1.48
N VAL A 388 -4.38 25.09 0.72
CA VAL A 388 -3.83 25.53 -0.58
C VAL A 388 -2.79 26.65 -0.46
N ALA A 389 -2.55 27.16 0.74
CA ALA A 389 -1.47 28.11 1.00
C ALA A 389 -0.10 27.44 0.82
N GLU A 390 0.93 28.22 0.50
CA GLU A 390 2.32 27.73 0.40
C GLU A 390 2.80 27.08 1.71
N LYS A 391 2.34 27.62 2.86
CA LYS A 391 2.65 27.13 4.21
C LYS A 391 1.37 27.16 5.05
N PRO A 392 0.50 26.13 4.93
CA PRO A 392 -0.76 26.10 5.65
C PRO A 392 -0.49 26.02 7.16
N ALA A 393 -1.17 26.86 7.96
CA ALA A 393 -1.16 26.69 9.40
C ALA A 393 -1.90 25.41 9.76
N VAL A 394 -1.26 24.57 10.59
CA VAL A 394 -1.81 23.29 11.04
C VAL A 394 -2.02 23.36 12.54
N SER A 395 -3.28 23.31 12.95
CA SER A 395 -3.67 23.20 14.36
C SER A 395 -3.73 21.72 14.77
N ALA A 396 -3.45 21.44 16.03
CA ALA A 396 -3.52 20.10 16.60
C ALA A 396 -4.14 20.11 18.00
N LYS A 397 -4.84 19.03 18.36
CA LYS A 397 -5.29 18.74 19.72
C LYS A 397 -4.77 17.38 20.13
N VAL A 398 -3.89 17.33 21.12
CA VAL A 398 -3.39 16.07 21.70
C VAL A 398 -4.21 15.77 22.94
N SER A 399 -4.79 14.57 23.04
CA SER A 399 -5.74 14.21 24.07
C SER A 399 -5.53 12.78 24.59
N HIS A 400 -5.88 12.60 25.87
CA HIS A 400 -5.88 11.31 26.54
C HIS A 400 -7.32 10.89 26.86
N ALA A 401 -7.57 9.58 26.95
CA ALA A 401 -8.91 9.03 27.18
C ALA A 401 -9.54 9.47 28.52
N ASN A 402 -8.72 9.92 29.47
CA ASN A 402 -9.18 10.48 30.76
C ASN A 402 -9.79 11.89 30.65
N GLY A 403 -9.77 12.53 29.47
CA GLY A 403 -10.31 13.86 29.22
C GLY A 403 -9.30 15.01 29.33
N ALA A 404 -8.03 14.74 29.63
CA ALA A 404 -6.96 15.73 29.56
C ALA A 404 -6.50 15.97 28.11
N PHE A 405 -6.17 17.23 27.77
CA PHE A 405 -5.73 17.59 26.43
C PHE A 405 -4.85 18.86 26.40
N VAL A 406 -4.20 19.06 25.25
CA VAL A 406 -3.51 20.28 24.84
C VAL A 406 -4.00 20.69 23.46
N ASP A 407 -4.43 21.95 23.32
CA ASP A 407 -4.73 22.56 22.02
C ASP A 407 -3.53 23.38 21.54
N ILE A 408 -3.13 23.16 20.29
CA ILE A 408 -2.01 23.79 19.62
C ILE A 408 -2.56 24.51 18.39
N ALA A 409 -2.50 25.84 18.36
CA ALA A 409 -3.05 26.62 17.26
C ALA A 409 -2.25 26.48 15.96
N ASN A 410 -0.92 26.35 16.08
CA ASN A 410 -0.02 26.12 14.97
C ASN A 410 1.16 25.26 15.43
N VAL A 411 1.25 24.03 14.93
CA VAL A 411 2.28 23.05 15.33
C VAL A 411 3.70 23.58 15.05
N ASP A 412 3.90 24.21 13.89
CA ASP A 412 5.22 24.72 13.48
C ASP A 412 5.70 25.90 14.33
N GLN A 413 4.75 26.65 14.90
CA GLN A 413 5.00 27.85 15.70
C GLN A 413 4.73 27.64 17.19
N LEU A 414 4.57 26.38 17.63
CA LEU A 414 4.30 26.07 19.03
C LEU A 414 5.45 26.57 19.91
N THR A 415 5.18 27.59 20.72
CA THR A 415 6.08 28.09 21.78
C THR A 415 5.55 27.75 23.16
N SER A 416 4.23 27.83 23.35
CA SER A 416 3.56 27.36 24.55
C SER A 416 2.12 26.90 24.25
N ALA A 417 1.60 26.03 25.12
CA ALA A 417 0.20 25.61 25.07
C ALA A 417 -0.29 25.21 26.47
N ASP A 418 -1.57 25.43 26.74
CA ASP A 418 -2.18 25.07 28.02
C ASP A 418 -2.50 23.57 28.09
N ILE A 419 -2.25 22.97 29.25
CA ILE A 419 -2.72 21.62 29.59
C ILE A 419 -4.06 21.76 30.32
N LYS A 420 -5.12 21.19 29.75
CA LYS A 420 -6.49 21.38 30.22
C LYS A 420 -7.18 20.05 30.52
N VAL A 421 -8.16 20.09 31.44
CA VAL A 421 -9.19 19.06 31.62
C VAL A 421 -10.53 19.79 31.66
N GLY A 422 -11.44 19.44 30.75
CA GLY A 422 -12.60 20.28 30.47
C GLY A 422 -12.18 21.69 30.05
N ASN A 423 -12.71 22.73 30.70
CA ASN A 423 -12.37 24.13 30.42
C ASN A 423 -11.28 24.69 31.34
N THR A 424 -10.76 23.89 32.29
CA THR A 424 -9.85 24.36 33.33
C THR A 424 -8.41 24.06 32.96
N LYS A 425 -7.53 25.05 33.11
CA LYS A 425 -6.08 24.93 32.94
C LYS A 425 -5.43 24.35 34.18
N TYR A 426 -4.63 23.30 34.01
CA TYR A 426 -3.88 22.62 35.09
C TYR A 426 -2.37 22.65 34.91
N GLY A 427 -1.88 23.08 33.75
CA GLY A 427 -0.46 23.28 33.48
C GLY A 427 -0.21 24.01 32.16
N THR A 428 1.05 24.23 31.84
CA THR A 428 1.50 24.85 30.58
C THR A 428 2.68 24.07 30.03
N ILE A 429 2.63 23.73 28.75
CA ILE A 429 3.77 23.27 27.97
C ILE A 429 4.50 24.50 27.44
N ASN A 430 5.82 24.55 27.59
CA ASN A 430 6.69 25.56 27.01
C ASN A 430 7.81 24.88 26.20
N LYS A 431 8.08 25.40 25.00
CA LYS A 431 9.22 24.99 24.18
C LYS A 431 10.51 25.45 24.85
N VAL A 432 11.41 24.51 25.09
CA VAL A 432 12.73 24.79 25.69
C VAL A 432 13.76 24.99 24.58
N SER A 433 13.87 24.02 23.67
CA SER A 433 14.77 24.08 22.52
C SER A 433 14.33 23.04 21.48
N ARG A 434 14.51 23.28 20.18
CA ARG A 434 14.22 22.32 19.10
C ARG A 434 12.94 21.47 19.33
N SER A 435 13.09 20.19 19.68
CA SER A 435 12.02 19.21 19.94
C SER A 435 11.81 18.89 21.42
N VAL A 436 12.40 19.70 22.31
CA VAL A 436 12.36 19.58 23.76
C VAL A 436 11.38 20.59 24.35
N TYR A 437 10.48 20.10 25.17
CA TYR A 437 9.46 20.88 25.85
C TYR A 437 9.47 20.62 27.36
N SER A 438 8.89 21.53 28.12
CA SER A 438 8.69 21.40 29.57
C SER A 438 7.22 21.63 29.90
N ALA A 439 6.63 20.75 30.69
CA ALA A 439 5.28 20.89 31.22
C ALA A 439 5.36 21.31 32.69
N THR A 440 4.94 22.53 33.01
CA THR A 440 4.84 23.03 34.39
C THR A 440 3.39 23.05 34.83
N PHE A 441 3.08 22.39 35.94
CA PHE A 441 1.74 22.24 36.48
C PHE A 441 1.42 23.28 37.56
N THR A 442 0.14 23.43 37.88
CA THR A 442 -0.37 24.40 38.88
C THR A 442 0.14 24.15 40.31
N ASP A 443 0.63 22.95 40.61
CA ASP A 443 1.29 22.61 41.88
C ASP A 443 2.81 22.81 41.85
N ASN A 444 3.32 23.50 40.81
CA ASN A 444 4.74 23.75 40.54
C ASN A 444 5.58 22.51 40.21
N THR A 445 4.97 21.33 40.03
CA THR A 445 5.69 20.19 39.46
C THR A 445 6.03 20.46 38.00
N THR A 446 7.19 19.98 37.56
CA THR A 446 7.64 20.13 36.16
C THR A 446 8.06 18.78 35.60
N LYS A 447 7.66 18.49 34.35
CA LYS A 447 8.07 17.30 33.61
C LYS A 447 8.71 17.71 32.29
N ALA A 448 9.86 17.15 31.97
CA ALA A 448 10.46 17.29 30.64
C ALA A 448 9.72 16.41 29.63
N ILE A 449 9.65 16.86 28.39
CA ILE A 449 9.14 16.11 27.24
C ILE A 449 10.22 16.20 26.16
N ALA A 450 10.87 15.08 25.87
CA ALA A 450 11.95 15.00 24.90
C ALA A 450 11.92 13.61 24.22
N PRO A 451 12.25 13.53 22.91
CA PRO A 451 12.56 12.30 22.20
C PRO A 451 13.61 11.44 22.91
#